data_AF-Q2UJV6-F1
#
_entry.id   AF-Q2UJV6-F1
#
_cell.length_a   1.000
_cell.length_b   1.000
_cell.length_c   1.000
_cell.angle_alpha   90.00
_cell.angle_beta   90.00
_cell.angle_gamma   90.00
#
_symmetry.space_group_name_H-M   'P 1'
#
loop_
_entity.id
_entity.type
_entity.pdbx_description
1 polymer ?
#
loop_
_entity_poly.entity_id
_entity_poly.type
_entity_poly.pdbx_seq_one_letter_code
_entity_poly.pdbx_strand_id
1 'polypeptide(L)'
;MNALKADPRTVDLRALAPHFYSLSERVLELFEEEEMVDVLINTFKKRASEIADHAHNPKGALGDGVEFLRGLDETERQLFRVAHDSAKETRIWAGEAKKR
;
A
#
# COMPACT_ATOMS: atom_id res chain seq x y z
N MET A 1 2.01 12.83 -12.23
CA MET A 1 0.82 13.30 -11.51
C MET A 1 -0.51 12.85 -12.10
N ASN A 2 -0.76 13.00 -13.41
CA ASN A 2 -2.09 12.69 -13.99
C ASN A 2 -2.59 11.27 -13.73
N ALA A 3 -1.71 10.26 -13.82
CA ALA A 3 -2.07 8.87 -13.52
C ALA A 3 -2.51 8.67 -12.06
N LEU A 4 -1.80 9.28 -11.10
CA LEU A 4 -2.14 9.25 -9.67
C LEU A 4 -3.46 9.97 -9.38
N LYS A 5 -3.74 11.06 -10.09
CA LYS A 5 -5.01 11.79 -10.00
C LYS A 5 -6.19 10.96 -10.54
N ALA A 6 -5.98 10.22 -11.64
CA ALA A 6 -7.01 9.42 -12.29
C ALA A 6 -7.35 8.16 -11.46
N ASP A 7 -6.39 7.25 -11.28
CA ASP A 7 -6.54 6.11 -10.38
C ASP A 7 -5.17 5.64 -9.84
N PRO A 8 -4.84 5.97 -8.58
CA PRO A 8 -3.55 5.62 -8.00
C PRO A 8 -3.34 4.11 -7.82
N ARG A 9 -4.40 3.29 -7.83
CA ARG A 9 -4.29 1.83 -7.64
C ARG A 9 -3.72 1.11 -8.85
N THR A 10 -3.83 1.73 -10.02
CA THR A 10 -3.33 1.17 -11.29
C THR A 10 -1.86 1.52 -11.55
N VAL A 11 -1.26 2.35 -10.71
CA VAL A 11 0.11 2.82 -10.87
C VAL A 11 1.07 1.91 -10.11
N ASP A 12 2.12 1.43 -10.79
CA ASP A 12 3.26 0.76 -10.17
C ASP A 12 4.21 1.82 -9.58
N LEU A 13 4.03 2.12 -8.28
CA LEU A 13 4.85 3.10 -7.57
C LEU A 13 6.30 2.65 -7.45
N ARG A 14 6.53 1.34 -7.29
CA ARG A 14 7.87 0.76 -7.20
C ARG A 14 8.69 0.98 -8.48
N ALA A 15 8.05 0.86 -9.64
CA ALA A 15 8.68 1.11 -10.93
C ALA A 15 9.04 2.59 -11.12
N LEU A 16 8.28 3.51 -10.53
CA LEU A 16 8.60 4.94 -10.52
C LEU A 16 9.77 5.25 -9.58
N ALA A 17 9.70 4.76 -8.34
CA ALA A 17 10.76 4.84 -7.35
C ALA A 17 10.53 3.81 -6.23
N PRO A 18 11.52 2.97 -5.87
CA PRO A 18 11.37 2.00 -4.78
C PRO A 18 10.98 2.60 -3.43
N HIS A 19 11.35 3.85 -3.18
CA HIS A 19 11.02 4.63 -1.99
C HIS A 19 10.19 5.88 -2.37
N PHE A 20 9.12 5.69 -3.14
CA PHE A 20 8.32 6.76 -3.72
C PHE A 20 7.85 7.82 -2.70
N TYR A 21 7.23 7.41 -1.59
CA TYR A 21 6.77 8.36 -0.57
C TYR A 21 7.92 9.06 0.17
N SER A 22 8.95 8.31 0.59
CA SER A 22 10.10 8.92 1.27
C SER A 22 10.84 9.92 0.39
N LEU A 23 10.97 9.62 -0.92
CA LEU A 23 11.52 10.57 -1.88
C LEU A 23 10.62 11.80 -2.02
N SER A 24 9.31 11.60 -2.10
CA SER A 24 8.34 12.69 -2.24
C SER A 24 8.36 13.62 -1.03
N GLU A 25 8.49 13.09 0.19
CA GLU A 25 8.67 13.89 1.41
C GLU A 25 9.92 14.79 1.32
N ARG A 26 11.06 14.24 0.87
CA ARG A 26 12.28 15.02 0.67
C ARG A 26 12.16 16.08 -0.41
N VAL A 27 11.40 15.81 -1.47
CA VAL A 27 11.12 16.79 -2.52
C VAL A 27 10.26 17.93 -1.96
N LEU A 28 9.25 17.61 -1.14
CA LEU A 28 8.38 18.61 -0.51
C LEU A 28 9.09 19.47 0.53
N GLU A 29 10.15 18.96 1.17
CA GLU A 29 11.04 19.77 2.02
C GLU A 29 11.81 20.85 1.23
N LEU A 30 12.00 20.65 -0.08
CA LEU A 30 12.71 21.57 -0.97
C LEU A 30 11.76 22.47 -1.77
N PHE A 31 10.58 21.98 -2.08
CA PHE A 31 9.58 22.67 -2.91
C PHE A 31 8.20 22.57 -2.26
N GLU A 32 7.63 23.71 -1.86
CA GLU A 32 6.27 23.77 -1.33
C GLU A 32 5.26 23.73 -2.48
N GLU A 33 4.77 22.53 -2.82
CA GLU A 33 3.75 22.31 -3.84
C GLU A 33 2.50 21.67 -3.21
N GLU A 34 1.54 22.51 -2.77
CA GLU A 34 0.33 22.07 -2.06
C GLU A 34 -0.48 21.02 -2.86
N GLU A 35 -0.59 21.21 -4.18
CA GLU A 35 -1.26 20.25 -5.05
C GLU A 35 -0.58 18.87 -5.01
N MET A 36 0.74 18.83 -4.87
CA MET A 36 1.48 17.58 -4.75
C MET A 36 1.17 16.87 -3.44
N VAL A 37 1.09 17.62 -2.35
CA VAL A 37 0.69 17.09 -1.04
C VAL A 37 -0.69 16.43 -1.13
N ASP A 38 -1.68 17.11 -1.71
CA ASP A 38 -3.04 16.59 -1.85
C ASP A 38 -3.09 15.30 -2.68
N VAL A 39 -2.36 15.25 -3.80
CA VAL A 39 -2.33 14.05 -4.64
C VAL A 39 -1.65 12.90 -3.91
N LEU A 40 -0.54 13.14 -3.21
CA LEU A 40 0.17 12.11 -2.45
C LEU A 40 -0.68 11.55 -1.30
N ILE A 41 -1.34 12.42 -0.53
CA ILE A 41 -2.24 12.01 0.55
C ILE A 41 -3.40 11.17 0.00
N ASN A 42 -4.04 11.61 -1.09
CA ASN A 42 -5.14 10.87 -1.71
C ASN A 42 -4.68 9.52 -2.28
N THR A 43 -3.48 9.49 -2.88
CA THR A 43 -2.84 8.26 -3.38
C THR A 43 -2.64 7.28 -2.23
N PHE A 44 -2.01 7.73 -1.15
CA PHE A 44 -1.72 6.88 0.02
C PHE A 44 -2.99 6.35 0.66
N LYS A 45 -4.01 7.20 0.88
CA LYS A 45 -5.30 6.76 1.45
C LYS A 45 -5.99 5.69 0.62
N LYS A 46 -6.11 5.89 -0.70
CA LYS A 46 -6.78 4.94 -1.61
C LYS A 46 -6.03 3.61 -1.73
N ARG A 47 -4.70 3.65 -1.68
CA ARG A 47 -3.87 2.44 -1.76
C ARG A 47 -3.79 1.72 -0.43
N ALA A 48 -3.80 2.43 0.70
CA ALA A 48 -3.83 1.85 2.04
C ALA A 48 -5.08 0.99 2.29
N SER A 49 -6.25 1.38 1.78
CA SER A 49 -7.45 0.54 1.86
C SER A 49 -7.29 -0.76 1.06
N GLU A 50 -6.76 -0.68 -0.17
CA GLU A 50 -6.51 -1.86 -1.02
C GLU A 50 -5.48 -2.80 -0.38
N ILE A 51 -4.41 -2.24 0.20
CA ILE A 51 -3.40 -2.97 0.95
C ILE A 51 -4.05 -3.72 2.13
N ALA A 52 -4.93 -3.06 2.88
CA ALA A 52 -5.62 -3.68 4.01
C ALA A 52 -6.52 -4.84 3.55
N ASP A 53 -7.26 -4.67 2.45
CA ASP A 53 -8.11 -5.72 1.88
C ASP A 53 -7.29 -6.96 1.48
N HIS A 54 -6.15 -6.75 0.80
CA HIS A 54 -5.24 -7.84 0.45
C HIS A 54 -4.57 -8.48 1.67
N ALA A 55 -4.24 -7.71 2.71
CA ALA A 55 -3.62 -8.21 3.92
C ALA A 55 -4.55 -9.12 4.73
N HIS A 56 -5.85 -8.82 4.76
CA HIS A 56 -6.83 -9.62 5.49
C HIS A 56 -7.32 -10.83 4.69
N ASN A 57 -7.27 -10.81 3.35
CA ASN A 57 -7.72 -11.92 2.53
C ASN A 57 -6.63 -13.02 2.40
N PRO A 58 -6.86 -14.28 2.83
CA PRO A 58 -5.90 -15.38 2.64
C PRO A 58 -5.51 -15.65 1.17
N LYS A 59 -6.38 -15.27 0.23
CA LYS A 59 -6.13 -15.33 -1.21
C LYS A 59 -5.72 -13.98 -1.80
N GLY A 60 -5.60 -12.92 -0.98
CA GLY A 60 -5.28 -11.56 -1.44
C GLY A 60 -3.93 -11.50 -2.17
N ALA A 61 -2.97 -12.33 -1.76
CA ALA A 61 -1.68 -12.48 -2.42
C ALA A 61 -1.63 -13.54 -3.55
N LEU A 62 -2.78 -14.14 -3.90
CA LEU A 62 -2.90 -15.21 -4.89
C LEU A 62 -3.99 -14.85 -5.91
N GLY A 63 -3.60 -14.29 -7.07
CA GLY A 63 -4.51 -13.88 -8.14
C GLY A 63 -4.34 -12.41 -8.52
N ASP A 64 -5.45 -11.70 -8.72
CA ASP A 64 -5.48 -10.31 -9.23
C ASP A 64 -4.71 -9.31 -8.34
N GLY A 65 -4.57 -9.59 -7.04
CA GLY A 65 -3.80 -8.76 -6.11
C GLY A 65 -2.28 -8.84 -6.29
N VAL A 66 -1.76 -9.82 -7.04
CA VAL A 66 -0.31 -10.00 -7.21
C VAL A 66 0.32 -8.82 -7.94
N GLU A 67 -0.37 -8.27 -8.94
CA GLU A 67 0.13 -7.13 -9.71
C GLU A 67 0.21 -5.87 -8.85
N PHE A 68 -0.86 -5.57 -8.10
CA PHE A 68 -0.89 -4.47 -7.14
C PHE A 68 0.19 -4.60 -6.06
N LEU A 69 0.31 -5.78 -5.42
CA LEU A 69 1.28 -6.03 -4.36
C LEU A 69 2.74 -5.97 -4.84
N ARG A 70 3.01 -6.27 -6.11
CA ARG A 70 4.35 -6.12 -6.72
C ARG A 70 4.74 -4.66 -6.88
N GLY A 71 3.77 -3.80 -7.20
CA GLY A 71 3.97 -2.37 -7.44
C GLY A 71 4.03 -1.49 -6.20
N LEU A 72 3.97 -2.08 -5.00
CA LEU A 72 4.13 -1.35 -3.73
C LEU A 72 5.55 -0.81 -3.56
N ASP A 73 5.66 0.47 -3.19
CA ASP A 73 6.91 1.03 -2.68
C ASP A 73 7.24 0.49 -1.27
N GLU A 74 8.41 0.82 -0.73
CA GLU A 74 8.86 0.24 0.53
C GLU A 74 7.99 0.61 1.76
N THR A 75 7.43 1.82 1.80
CA THR A 75 6.50 2.24 2.86
C THR A 75 5.24 1.39 2.83
N GLU A 76 4.67 1.21 1.63
CA GLU A 76 3.48 0.37 1.42
C GLU A 76 3.74 -1.11 1.70
N ARG A 77 4.93 -1.62 1.36
CA ARG A 77 5.33 -2.99 1.69
C ARG A 77 5.41 -3.22 3.19
N GLN A 78 5.97 -2.26 3.92
CA GLN A 78 6.02 -2.34 5.38
C GLN A 78 4.61 -2.33 5.97
N LEU A 79 3.71 -1.48 5.46
CA LEU A 79 2.31 -1.45 5.87
C LEU A 79 1.62 -2.80 5.61
N PHE A 80 1.79 -3.38 4.42
CA PHE A 80 1.24 -4.70 4.08
C PHE A 80 1.73 -5.78 5.03
N ARG A 81 3.04 -5.86 5.31
CA ARG A 81 3.63 -6.85 6.23
C ARG A 81 2.97 -6.78 7.62
N VAL A 82 2.91 -5.57 8.19
CA VAL A 82 2.33 -5.35 9.53
C VAL A 82 0.83 -5.71 9.55
N ALA A 83 0.07 -5.28 8.54
CA ALA A 83 -1.36 -5.58 8.44
C ALA A 83 -1.62 -7.08 8.26
N HIS A 84 -0.83 -7.76 7.43
CA HIS A 84 -0.98 -9.19 7.18
C HIS A 84 -0.63 -10.03 8.42
N ASP A 85 0.47 -9.70 9.09
CA ASP A 85 0.92 -10.43 10.27
C ASP A 85 -0.04 -10.22 11.45
N SER A 86 -0.51 -8.98 11.68
CA SER A 86 -1.51 -8.69 12.71
C SER A 86 -2.85 -9.40 12.46
N ALA A 87 -3.32 -9.45 11.20
CA ALA A 87 -4.53 -10.18 10.83
C ALA A 87 -4.37 -11.69 11.08
N LYS A 88 -3.21 -12.27 10.75
CA LYS A 88 -2.88 -13.66 11.01
C LYS A 88 -2.82 -13.96 12.52
N GLU A 89 -2.13 -13.14 13.29
CA GLU A 89 -2.01 -13.29 14.75
C GLU A 89 -3.38 -13.21 15.43
N THR A 90 -4.24 -12.28 14.99
CA THR A 90 -5.61 -12.14 15.51
C THR A 90 -6.45 -13.40 15.26
N ARG A 91 -6.35 -14.00 14.08
CA ARG A 91 -7.03 -15.29 13.77
C ARG A 91 -6.53 -16.45 14.62
N ILE A 92 -5.20 -16.50 14.86
CA ILE A 92 -4.60 -17.51 15.73
C ILE A 92 -5.12 -17.33 17.16
N TRP A 93 -5.10 -16.10 17.67
CA TRP A 93 -5.59 -15.75 18.98
C TRP A 93 -7.08 -16.07 19.15
N ALA A 94 -7.91 -15.77 18.15
CA ALA A 94 -9.34 -16.08 18.13
C ALA A 94 -9.66 -17.60 18.08
N GLY A 95 -8.63 -18.45 17.97
CA GLY A 95 -8.79 -19.91 17.92
C GLY A 95 -9.25 -20.45 16.56
N GLU A 96 -9.39 -19.59 15.55
CA GLU A 96 -9.77 -19.99 14.19
C GLU A 96 -8.69 -20.85 13.52
N ALA A 97 -7.43 -20.70 13.94
CA ALA A 97 -6.30 -21.49 13.44
C ALA A 97 -6.25 -22.94 13.96
N LYS A 98 -7.06 -23.32 14.97
CA LYS A 98 -7.08 -24.68 15.55
C LYS A 98 -8.09 -25.65 14.92
N LYS A 99 -8.85 -25.25 13.90
CA LYS A 99 -9.65 -26.20 13.09
C LYS A 99 -8.74 -26.88 12.05
N ARG A 100 -8.00 -27.89 12.48
CA ARG A 100 -7.43 -28.94 11.62
C ARG A 100 -7.77 -30.30 12.20
#